data_AF-A0A7C3QE39-F1
#
_entry.id   AF-A0A7C3QE39-F1
#
_cell.length_a   1.000
_cell.length_b   1.000
_cell.length_c   1.000
_cell.angle_alpha   90.00
_cell.angle_beta   90.00
_cell.angle_gamma   90.00
#
_symmetry.space_group_name_H-M   'P 1'
#
loop_
_entity.id
_entity.type
_entity.pdbx_description
1 polymer ?
#
loop_
_entity_poly.entity_id
_entity_poly.type
_entity_poly.pdbx_seq_one_letter_code
_entity_poly.pdbx_strand_id
1 'polypeptide(L)'
;MTRHMHIRQIPLSSNQVLFELVYESLDQFLGKPHTVISNDLPYEGNHILALDAAGKPALLCCDSRDGGRALMNGLNVMDGLSSNR
;
A
#
# COMPACT_ATOMS: atom_id res chain seq x y z
N MET A 1 -7.44 -27.66 18.16
CA MET A 1 -6.09 -27.29 17.66
C MET A 1 -6.13 -25.82 17.23
N THR A 2 -5.76 -24.91 18.12
CA THR A 2 -5.74 -23.47 17.88
C THR A 2 -4.47 -23.11 17.12
N ARG A 3 -4.61 -22.69 15.85
CA ARG A 3 -3.49 -22.17 15.06
C ARG A 3 -3.09 -20.82 15.65
N HIS A 4 -1.97 -20.79 16.37
CA HIS A 4 -1.34 -19.54 16.79
C HIS A 4 -0.91 -18.78 15.53
N MET A 5 -1.63 -17.70 15.24
CA MET A 5 -1.26 -16.75 14.21
C MET A 5 -0.03 -16.00 14.73
N HIS A 6 1.16 -16.42 14.30
CA HIS A 6 2.41 -15.73 14.60
C HIS A 6 2.45 -14.43 13.79
N ILE A 7 1.98 -13.34 14.41
CA ILE A 7 2.23 -11.99 13.91
C ILE A 7 3.74 -11.76 14.08
N ARG A 8 4.49 -11.82 12.98
CA ARG A 8 5.91 -11.45 12.98
C ARG A 8 6.00 -9.97 13.34
N GLN A 9 6.68 -9.65 14.44
CA GLN A 9 7.05 -8.27 14.73
C GLN A 9 8.08 -7.84 13.70
N ILE A 10 7.68 -6.95 12.80
CA ILE A 10 8.58 -6.38 11.79
C ILE A 10 9.33 -5.22 12.47
N PRO A 11 10.66 -5.26 12.60
CA PRO A 11 11.46 -4.27 13.32
C PRO A 11 11.73 -3.01 12.49
N LEU A 12 10.85 -2.69 11.55
CA LEU A 12 10.99 -1.57 10.64
C LEU A 12 10.29 -0.35 11.23
N SER A 13 10.85 0.84 10.97
CA SER A 13 10.11 2.08 11.23
C SER A 13 8.78 2.05 10.46
N SER A 14 7.72 2.66 11.02
CA SER A 14 6.38 2.61 10.42
C SER A 14 6.36 3.03 8.93
N ASN A 15 7.28 3.91 8.52
CA ASN A 15 7.42 4.35 7.13
C ASN A 15 8.04 3.28 6.22
N GLN A 16 9.02 2.51 6.71
CA GLN A 16 9.63 1.43 5.93
C GLN A 16 8.61 0.31 5.65
N VAL A 17 7.81 -0.07 6.65
CA VAL A 17 6.72 -1.04 6.46
C VAL A 17 5.70 -0.51 5.44
N LEU A 18 5.34 0.78 5.55
CA LEU A 18 4.41 1.40 4.61
C LEU A 18 4.95 1.34 3.18
N PHE A 19 6.22 1.69 2.96
CA PHE A 19 6.83 1.60 1.64
C PHE A 19 6.83 0.17 1.10
N GLU A 20 7.24 -0.82 1.89
CA GLU A 20 7.23 -2.23 1.47
C GLU A 20 5.83 -2.67 1.02
N LEU A 21 4.79 -2.38 1.81
CA LEU A 21 3.41 -2.73 1.46
C LEU A 21 2.94 -2.03 0.18
N VAL A 22 3.34 -0.77 -0.03
CA VAL A 22 3.01 -0.04 -1.24
C VAL A 22 3.73 -0.65 -2.45
N TYR A 23 5.03 -0.97 -2.33
CA TYR A 23 5.80 -1.62 -3.39
C TYR A 23 5.22 -2.98 -3.78
N GLU A 24 4.81 -3.81 -2.81
CA GLU A 24 4.14 -5.09 -3.06
C GLU A 24 2.80 -4.93 -3.80
N SER A 25 2.15 -3.77 -3.65
CA SER A 25 0.84 -3.48 -4.23
C SER A 25 0.90 -2.71 -5.55
N LEU A 26 2.07 -2.22 -5.99
CA LEU A 26 2.19 -1.38 -7.20
C LEU A 26 1.64 -2.06 -8.45
N ASP A 27 1.80 -3.38 -8.56
CA ASP A 27 1.24 -4.17 -9.65
C ASP A 27 -0.27 -4.01 -9.81
N GLN A 28 -0.98 -3.86 -8.68
CA GLN A 28 -2.43 -3.73 -8.65
C GLN A 28 -2.87 -2.30 -9.00
N PHE A 29 -2.06 -1.30 -8.67
CA PHE A 29 -2.37 0.11 -8.92
C PHE A 29 -1.96 0.59 -10.32
N LEU A 30 -0.78 0.16 -10.78
CA LEU A 30 -0.13 0.68 -12.00
C LEU A 30 -0.15 -0.32 -13.16
N GLY A 31 -0.50 -1.58 -12.90
CA GLY A 31 -0.39 -2.67 -13.86
C GLY A 31 1.05 -3.12 -14.09
N LYS A 32 1.22 -4.15 -14.94
CA LYS A 32 2.54 -4.61 -15.40
C LYS A 32 2.72 -4.35 -16.90
N PRO A 33 3.92 -3.96 -17.36
CA PRO A 33 5.09 -3.58 -16.56
C PRO A 33 4.92 -2.18 -15.94
N HIS A 34 5.54 -1.89 -14.80
CA HIS A 34 5.61 -0.53 -14.27
C HIS A 34 7.05 -0.17 -13.91
N THR A 35 7.36 1.13 -13.82
CA THR A 35 8.72 1.61 -13.52
C THR A 35 8.67 2.66 -12.43
N VAL A 36 9.35 2.43 -11.31
CA VAL A 36 9.49 3.45 -10.26
C VAL A 36 10.63 4.40 -10.63
N ILE A 37 10.33 5.69 -10.70
CA ILE A 37 11.27 6.76 -11.08
C ILE A 37 11.98 7.29 -9.83
N SER A 38 11.23 7.66 -8.78
CA SER A 38 11.76 8.21 -7.55
C SER A 38 10.80 8.01 -6.38
N ASN A 39 11.35 7.84 -5.19
CA ASN A 39 10.63 7.82 -3.91
C ASN A 39 11.17 8.86 -2.91
N ASP A 40 12.13 9.70 -3.33
CA ASP A 40 12.74 10.77 -2.55
C ASP A 40 12.39 12.12 -3.20
N LEU A 41 11.11 12.47 -3.13
CA LEU A 41 10.59 13.71 -3.70
C LEU A 41 10.62 14.82 -2.64
N PRO A 42 10.82 16.09 -3.04
CA PRO A 42 10.93 17.22 -2.10
C PRO A 42 9.58 17.67 -1.52
N TYR A 43 8.62 16.75 -1.35
CA TYR A 43 7.29 16.99 -0.82
C TYR A 43 7.16 16.41 0.59
N GLU A 44 6.39 17.05 1.46
CA GLU A 44 6.13 16.56 2.81
C GLU A 44 5.31 15.27 2.80
N GLY A 45 5.85 14.19 3.38
CA GLY A 45 5.22 12.87 3.42
C GLY A 45 5.87 11.88 2.46
N ASN A 46 5.36 10.65 2.43
CA ASN A 46 5.95 9.60 1.59
C ASN A 46 5.29 9.63 0.21
N HIS A 47 6.11 9.71 -0.84
CA HIS A 47 5.62 9.79 -2.21
C HIS A 47 6.41 8.84 -3.11
N ILE A 48 5.75 8.30 -4.12
CA ILE A 48 6.39 7.49 -5.15
C ILE A 48 5.95 8.01 -6.52
N LEU A 49 6.91 8.44 -7.32
CA LEU A 49 6.73 8.73 -8.73
C LEU A 49 7.05 7.48 -9.55
N ALA A 50 6.11 7.04 -10.38
CA ALA A 50 6.25 5.88 -11.23
C ALA A 50 5.65 6.11 -12.62
N LEU A 51 5.96 5.23 -13.56
CA LEU A 51 5.27 5.07 -14.84
C LEU A 51 4.38 3.83 -14.76
N ASP A 52 3.13 3.97 -15.19
CA ASP A 52 2.18 2.87 -15.33
C ASP A 52 2.50 1.97 -16.53
N ALA A 53 1.69 0.92 -16.72
CA ALA A 53 1.82 0.00 -17.86
C ALA A 53 1.63 0.62 -19.24
N ALA A 54 1.04 1.81 -19.33
CA ALA A 54 0.94 2.59 -20.55
C ALA A 54 2.09 3.60 -20.71
N GLY A 55 3.05 3.62 -19.77
CA GLY A 55 4.16 4.58 -19.75
C GLY A 55 3.74 5.98 -19.27
N LYS A 56 2.58 6.12 -18.64
CA LYS A 56 2.10 7.41 -18.13
C LYS A 56 2.57 7.64 -16.70
N PRO A 57 2.94 8.88 -16.34
CA PRO A 57 3.37 9.20 -15.00
C PRO A 57 2.21 9.11 -14.00
N ALA A 58 2.48 8.47 -12.87
CA ALA A 58 1.60 8.35 -11.72
C ALA A 58 2.36 8.75 -10.44
N LEU A 59 1.72 9.57 -9.61
CA LEU A 59 2.23 9.97 -8.30
C LEU A 59 1.38 9.30 -7.22
N LEU A 60 2.00 8.43 -6.43
CA LEU A 60 1.36 7.78 -5.29
C LEU A 60 1.76 8.52 -4.01
N CYS A 61 0.76 9.04 -3.30
CA CYS A 61 0.92 9.63 -1.98
C CYS A 61 0.64 8.56 -0.91
N CYS A 62 1.62 8.29 -0.07
CA CYS A 62 1.60 7.22 0.92
C CYS A 62 1.64 7.84 2.32
N ASP A 63 0.52 8.42 2.77
CA ASP A 63 0.41 8.91 4.15
C ASP A 63 -0.17 7.82 5.05
N SER A 64 0.49 7.55 6.18
CA SER A 64 -0.03 6.66 7.23
C SER A 64 -1.43 7.06 7.73
N ARG A 65 -1.77 8.36 7.70
CA ARG A 65 -3.10 8.89 8.05
C ARG A 65 -4.18 8.41 7.08
N ASP A 66 -3.85 8.36 5.79
CA ASP A 66 -4.76 7.86 4.75
C ASP A 66 -4.73 6.33 4.66
N GLY A 67 -3.59 5.71 4.94
CA GLY A 67 -3.44 4.25 5.03
C GLY A 67 -4.36 3.64 6.10
N GLY A 68 -4.45 4.26 7.28
CA GLY A 68 -5.39 3.84 8.33
C GLY A 68 -6.85 3.89 7.87
N ARG A 69 -7.24 4.93 7.13
CA ARG A 69 -8.60 5.08 6.58
C ARG A 69 -8.87 4.07 5.47
N ALA A 70 -7.92 3.85 4.57
CA ALA A 70 -8.03 2.88 3.49
C ALA A 70 -8.17 1.44 4.03
N LEU A 71 -7.38 1.08 5.05
CA LEU A 71 -7.48 -0.21 5.72
C LEU A 71 -8.85 -0.41 6.39
N MET A 72 -9.33 0.58 7.15
CA MET A 72 -10.65 0.50 7.80
C MET A 72 -11.78 0.41 6.77
N ASN A 73 -11.68 1.12 5.65
CA ASN A 73 -12.63 1.00 4.55
C ASN A 73 -12.59 -0.40 3.92
N GLY A 74 -11.40 -0.96 3.71
CA GLY A 74 -11.23 -2.33 3.19
C GLY A 74 -11.83 -3.39 4.13
N LEU A 75 -11.60 -3.26 5.44
CA LEU A 75 -12.20 -4.13 6.46
C LEU A 75 -13.73 -4.02 6.47
N ASN A 76 -14.28 -2.81 6.40
CA ASN A 76 -15.73 -2.59 6.32
C ASN A 76 -16.34 -3.22 5.06
N VAL A 77 -15.64 -3.16 3.91
CA VAL A 77 -16.08 -3.83 2.68
C VAL A 77 -16.05 -5.35 2.84
N MET A 78 -15.01 -5.91 3.45
CA MET A 78 -14.94 -7.35 3.75
C MET A 78 -16.05 -7.82 4.69
N ASP A 79 -16.33 -7.05 5.75
CA ASP A 79 -17.43 -7.33 6.67
C ASP A 79 -18.78 -7.26 5.94
N GLY A 80 -18.98 -6.27 5.06
CA GLY A 80 -20.16 -6.18 4.20
C GLY A 80 -20.34 -7.34 3.22
N LEU A 81 -19.24 -7.87 2.68
CA LEU A 81 -19.26 -9.04 1.78
C LEU A 81 -19.50 -10.35 2.55
N SER A 82 -19.05 -10.44 3.79
CA SER A 82 -19.23 -11.65 4.63
C SER A 82 -20.61 -11.72 5.30
N SER A 83 -21.25 -10.57 5.53
CA SER A 83 -22.59 -10.46 6.13
C SER A 83 -23.73 -10.61 5.12
N ASN A 84 -23.45 -10.56 3.81
CA ASN A 84 -24.41 -10.79 2.73
C ASN A 84 -24.54 -12.29 2.34
N ARG A 85 -24.30 -13.19 3.30
CA ARG A 85 -24.30 -14.64 3.10
C ARG A 85 -25.50 -15.33 3.73
#